data_AF-A0AAE3T1F6-F1
#
_entry.id   AF-A0AAE3T1F6-F1
#
_cell.length_a   1.000
_cell.length_b   1.000
_cell.length_c   1.000
_cell.angle_alpha   90.00
_cell.angle_beta   90.00
_cell.angle_gamma   90.00
#
_symmetry.space_group_name_H-M   'P 1'
#
loop_
_entity.id
_entity.type
_entity.pdbx_description
1 polymer ?
#
loop_
_entity_poly.entity_id
_entity_poly.type
_entity_poly.pdbx_seq_one_letter_code
_entity_poly.pdbx_strand_id
1 'polypeptide(L)'
;MNTDPSTNVVVFEVRRPEGLMTFPAAGRAEDDSCVQRAWASLSARENTAPIDVTRIYSEWQPSASDMSFLEASFPKATLSYSFERPEPDGWPAAFKRVAQEILASQQARSQQEQGGPAESPPSPSDRNR
;
A
#
# COMPACT_ATOMS: atom_id res chain seq x y z
N MET A 1 3.86 -6.91 -2.99
CA MET A 1 3.01 -5.77 -3.41
C MET A 1 2.08 -6.31 -4.47
N ASN A 2 0.77 -6.13 -4.31
CA ASN A 2 -0.17 -6.55 -5.34
C ASN A 2 0.08 -5.69 -6.59
N THR A 3 0.16 -6.30 -7.76
CA THR A 3 0.39 -5.58 -9.02
C THR A 3 -0.88 -5.39 -9.82
N ASP A 4 -2.01 -5.93 -9.34
CA ASP A 4 -3.32 -5.74 -9.95
C ASP A 4 -4.02 -4.50 -9.36
N PRO A 5 -4.11 -3.39 -10.11
CA PRO A 5 -4.74 -2.17 -9.62
C PRO A 5 -6.25 -2.31 -9.43
N SER A 6 -6.89 -3.37 -9.95
CA SER A 6 -8.32 -3.63 -9.74
C SER A 6 -8.64 -4.20 -8.34
N THR A 7 -7.60 -4.56 -7.60
CA THR A 7 -7.69 -5.01 -6.21
C THR A 7 -7.09 -3.94 -5.32
N ASN A 8 -7.90 -3.33 -4.47
CA ASN A 8 -7.46 -2.34 -3.50
C ASN A 8 -6.93 -3.04 -2.24
N VAL A 9 -5.67 -2.82 -1.91
CA VAL A 9 -5.06 -3.24 -0.65
C VAL A 9 -5.27 -2.15 0.40
N VAL A 10 -5.80 -2.56 1.54
CA VAL A 10 -5.98 -1.73 2.73
C VAL A 10 -5.09 -2.28 3.84
N VAL A 11 -4.28 -1.44 4.45
CA VAL A 11 -3.37 -1.79 5.54
C VAL A 11 -3.81 -1.08 6.81
N PHE A 12 -4.06 -1.86 7.85
CA PHE A 12 -4.38 -1.37 9.18
C PHE A 12 -3.13 -1.48 10.05
N GLU A 13 -2.64 -0.34 10.56
CA GLU A 13 -1.62 -0.30 11.60
C GLU A 13 -2.31 -0.37 12.96
N VAL A 14 -1.94 -1.38 13.75
CA VAL A 14 -2.59 -1.74 15.01
C VAL A 14 -1.57 -1.72 16.13
N ARG A 15 -1.94 -1.08 17.24
CA ARG A 15 -1.17 -1.11 18.48
C ARG A 15 -1.43 -2.40 19.24
N ARG A 16 -0.37 -3.14 19.52
CA ARG A 16 -0.37 -4.35 20.35
C ARG A 16 0.63 -4.23 21.50
N PRO A 17 0.57 -5.09 22.53
CA PRO A 17 1.57 -5.13 23.60
C PRO A 17 3.01 -5.30 23.09
N GLU A 18 3.18 -6.03 21.98
CA GLU A 18 4.47 -6.31 21.34
C GLU A 18 4.98 -5.14 20.48
N GLY A 19 4.13 -4.14 20.21
CA GLY A 19 4.46 -2.98 19.38
C GLY A 19 3.40 -2.67 18.32
N LEU A 20 3.78 -1.85 17.33
CA LEU A 20 2.93 -1.57 16.18
C LEU A 20 3.07 -2.71 15.15
N MET A 21 1.94 -3.24 14.71
CA MET A 21 1.88 -4.28 13.68
C MET A 21 1.02 -3.81 12.52
N THR A 22 1.30 -4.29 11.31
CA THR A 22 0.53 -3.96 10.12
C THR A 22 -0.19 -5.19 9.58
N PHE A 23 -1.46 -5.02 9.25
CA PHE A 23 -2.31 -6.11 8.79
C PHE A 23 -2.93 -5.71 7.45
N PRO A 24 -2.51 -6.34 6.34
CA PRO A 24 -3.13 -6.11 5.04
C PRO A 24 -4.43 -6.90 4.89
N ALA A 25 -5.38 -6.28 4.22
CA ALA A 25 -6.62 -6.86 3.71
C ALA A 25 -6.86 -6.32 2.29
N ALA A 26 -7.69 -6.99 1.50
CA ALA A 26 -7.90 -6.61 0.11
C ALA A 26 -9.35 -6.81 -0.32
N GLY A 27 -9.78 -6.01 -1.29
CA GLY A 27 -11.09 -6.10 -1.93
C GLY A 27 -11.04 -5.52 -3.35
N ARG A 28 -12.17 -5.55 -4.06
CA ARG A 28 -12.29 -4.88 -5.37
C ARG A 28 -12.18 -3.37 -5.17
N ALA A 29 -11.36 -2.70 -5.96
CA ALA A 29 -11.16 -1.25 -5.84
C ALA A 29 -12.45 -0.45 -6.10
N GLU A 30 -13.28 -0.95 -7.01
CA GLU A 30 -14.56 -0.36 -7.39
C GLU A 30 -15.63 -0.48 -6.31
N ASP A 31 -15.50 -1.41 -5.36
CA ASP A 31 -16.55 -1.66 -4.36
C ASP A 31 -16.66 -0.47 -3.39
N ASP A 32 -17.87 0.06 -3.20
CA ASP A 32 -18.14 1.15 -2.25
C ASP A 32 -18.00 0.74 -0.78
N SER A 33 -17.89 -0.57 -0.51
CA SER A 33 -17.72 -1.13 0.84
C SER A 33 -16.40 -1.90 1.00
N CYS A 34 -15.41 -1.59 0.17
CA CYS A 34 -14.13 -2.29 0.16
C CYS A 34 -13.45 -2.24 1.54
N VAL A 35 -13.35 -1.05 2.16
CA VAL A 35 -12.69 -0.88 3.47
C VAL A 35 -13.50 -1.53 4.58
N GLN A 36 -14.83 -1.40 4.56
CA GLN A 36 -15.72 -2.07 5.51
C GLN A 36 -15.53 -3.60 5.51
N ARG A 37 -15.53 -4.21 4.32
CA ARG A 37 -15.34 -5.66 4.18
C ARG A 37 -13.92 -6.10 4.57
N ALA A 38 -12.92 -5.31 4.20
CA ALA A 38 -11.53 -5.53 4.59
C ALA A 38 -11.37 -5.54 6.11
N TRP A 39 -11.96 -4.56 6.81
CA TRP A 39 -11.97 -4.52 8.27
C TRP A 39 -12.75 -5.67 8.89
N ALA A 40 -13.95 -5.98 8.39
CA ALA A 40 -14.75 -7.09 8.90
C ALA A 40 -14.00 -8.43 8.83
N SER A 41 -13.30 -8.68 7.71
CA SER A 41 -12.47 -9.88 7.57
C SER A 41 -11.27 -9.87 8.52
N LEU A 42 -10.61 -8.73 8.70
CA LEU A 42 -9.41 -8.61 9.51
C LEU A 42 -9.73 -8.69 11.00
N SER A 43 -10.73 -7.96 11.47
CA SER A 43 -11.15 -7.96 12.88
C SER A 43 -11.57 -9.35 13.35
N ALA A 44 -12.27 -10.13 12.51
CA ALA A 44 -12.62 -11.51 12.80
C ALA A 44 -11.39 -12.44 12.89
N ARG A 45 -10.40 -12.24 12.01
CA ARG A 45 -9.19 -13.08 11.95
C ARG A 45 -8.18 -12.76 13.06
N GLU A 46 -7.96 -11.48 13.31
CA GLU A 46 -6.88 -10.97 14.18
C GLU A 46 -7.38 -10.61 15.59
N ASN A 47 -8.68 -10.74 15.87
CA ASN A 47 -9.31 -10.32 17.12
C ASN A 47 -8.90 -8.89 17.51
N THR A 48 -9.04 -7.95 16.55
CA THR A 48 -8.61 -6.55 16.69
C THR A 48 -9.79 -5.65 16.97
N ALA A 49 -9.66 -4.77 17.97
CA ALA A 49 -10.64 -3.72 18.22
C ALA A 49 -10.34 -2.45 17.40
N PRO A 50 -11.36 -1.69 16.97
CA PRO A 50 -11.15 -0.45 16.22
C PRO A 50 -10.29 0.58 16.96
N ILE A 51 -10.38 0.62 18.30
CA ILE A 51 -9.63 1.55 19.14
C ILE A 51 -8.11 1.34 19.09
N ASP A 52 -7.66 0.13 18.71
CA ASP A 52 -6.25 -0.21 18.62
C ASP A 52 -5.64 0.21 17.28
N VAL A 53 -6.46 0.58 16.29
CA VAL A 53 -6.00 1.03 14.98
C VAL A 53 -5.51 2.47 15.06
N THR A 54 -4.24 2.69 14.68
CA THR A 54 -3.59 4.00 14.72
C THR A 54 -3.50 4.64 13.33
N ARG A 55 -3.36 3.84 12.28
CA ARG A 55 -3.29 4.32 10.89
C ARG A 55 -3.98 3.35 9.95
N ILE A 56 -4.54 3.91 8.89
CA ILE A 56 -5.18 3.18 7.82
C ILE A 56 -4.59 3.72 6.52
N TYR A 57 -3.99 2.84 5.76
CA TYR A 57 -3.54 3.13 4.40
C TYR A 57 -4.42 2.36 3.42
N SER A 58 -4.83 2.99 2.34
CA SER A 58 -5.57 2.36 1.24
C SER A 58 -4.89 2.70 -0.08
N GLU A 59 -4.73 1.75 -1.00
CA GLU A 59 -4.14 2.07 -2.30
C GLU A 59 -4.99 3.11 -3.04
N TRP A 60 -6.31 2.88 -3.09
CA TRP A 60 -7.29 3.81 -3.64
C TRP A 60 -7.98 4.62 -2.54
N GLN A 61 -8.33 5.86 -2.85
CA GLN A 61 -9.15 6.71 -1.98
C GLN A 61 -10.46 5.97 -1.63
N PRO A 62 -10.82 5.89 -0.34
CA PRO A 62 -12.06 5.25 0.06
C PRO A 62 -13.29 5.91 -0.56
N SER A 63 -14.35 5.13 -0.78
CA SER A 63 -15.65 5.65 -1.22
C SER A 63 -16.26 6.57 -0.15
N ALA A 64 -17.30 7.33 -0.50
CA ALA A 64 -18.06 8.10 0.49
C ALA A 64 -18.63 7.21 1.62
N SER A 65 -19.12 6.01 1.29
CA SER A 65 -19.63 5.07 2.30
C SER A 65 -18.53 4.56 3.22
N ASP A 66 -17.36 4.22 2.66
CA ASP A 66 -16.22 3.78 3.46
C ASP A 66 -15.65 4.92 4.30
N MET A 67 -15.64 6.16 3.80
CA MET A 67 -15.25 7.35 4.57
C MET A 67 -16.14 7.54 5.79
N SER A 68 -17.48 7.48 5.64
CA SER A 68 -18.39 7.59 6.78
C SER A 68 -18.18 6.47 7.80
N PHE A 69 -17.94 5.24 7.34
CA PHE A 69 -17.61 4.12 8.22
C PHE A 69 -16.29 4.36 8.97
N LEU A 70 -15.27 4.87 8.28
CA LEU A 70 -13.96 5.13 8.84
C LEU A 70 -14.01 6.21 9.94
N GLU A 71 -14.72 7.31 9.68
CA GLU A 71 -14.92 8.39 10.64
C GLU A 71 -15.66 7.92 11.89
N ALA A 72 -16.68 7.06 11.73
CA ALA A 72 -17.44 6.52 12.84
C ALA A 72 -16.66 5.49 13.66
N SER A 73 -15.90 4.61 12.99
CA SER A 73 -15.28 3.44 13.62
C SER A 73 -13.86 3.71 14.12
N PHE A 74 -13.12 4.60 13.45
CA PHE A 74 -11.72 4.90 13.74
C PHE A 74 -11.47 6.40 13.85
N PRO A 75 -12.18 7.12 14.74
CA PRO A 75 -12.10 8.59 14.81
C PRO A 75 -10.71 9.14 15.19
N LYS A 76 -9.80 8.28 15.65
CA LYS A 76 -8.42 8.63 16.02
C LYS A 76 -7.37 8.12 15.02
N ALA A 77 -7.75 7.30 14.05
CA ALA A 77 -6.81 6.77 13.08
C ALA A 77 -6.52 7.81 12.00
N THR A 78 -5.26 7.89 11.57
CA THR A 78 -4.91 8.69 10.40
C THR A 78 -5.16 7.87 9.13
N LEU A 79 -5.85 8.45 8.16
CA LEU A 79 -6.08 7.86 6.84
C LEU A 79 -5.11 8.45 5.80
N SER A 80 -4.54 7.59 4.95
CA SER A 80 -3.81 8.01 3.75
C SER A 80 -4.12 7.10 2.56
N TYR A 81 -3.92 7.62 1.35
CA TYR A 81 -4.08 6.84 0.12
C TYR A 81 -3.08 7.22 -0.96
N SER A 82 -2.90 6.33 -1.96
CA SER A 82 -1.97 6.54 -3.07
C SER A 82 -2.62 7.08 -4.34
N PHE A 83 -3.85 6.68 -4.62
CA PHE A 83 -4.57 7.04 -5.85
C PHE A 83 -5.95 7.61 -5.52
N GLU A 84 -6.36 8.67 -6.21
CA GLU A 84 -7.71 9.19 -6.10
C GLU A 84 -8.72 8.21 -6.71
N ARG A 85 -9.91 8.13 -6.12
CA ARG A 85 -11.00 7.31 -6.64
C ARG A 85 -11.54 8.01 -7.89
N PRO A 86 -11.52 7.37 -9.07
CA PRO A 86 -12.08 7.97 -10.27
C PRO A 86 -13.61 8.01 -10.19
N GLU A 87 -14.21 8.79 -11.08
CA GLU A 87 -15.64 8.68 -11.36
C GLU A 87 -16.01 7.26 -11.84
N PRO A 88 -17.28 6.83 -11.71
CA PRO A 88 -17.70 5.45 -12.00
C PRO A 88 -17.32 4.91 -13.39
N ASP A 89 -17.29 5.76 -14.41
CA ASP A 89 -16.88 5.41 -15.78
C ASP A 89 -15.37 5.50 -16.02
N GLY A 90 -14.62 6.09 -15.08
CA GLY A 90 -13.18 6.33 -15.17
C GLY A 90 -12.30 5.16 -14.73
N TRP A 91 -12.86 4.13 -14.08
CA TRP A 91 -12.12 2.99 -13.55
C TRP A 91 -11.21 2.28 -14.56
N PRO A 92 -11.68 1.92 -15.78
CA PRO A 92 -10.83 1.23 -16.75
C PRO A 92 -9.58 2.06 -17.13
N ALA A 93 -9.73 3.38 -17.26
CA ALA A 93 -8.63 4.27 -17.57
C ALA A 93 -7.66 4.43 -16.38
N ALA A 94 -8.20 4.55 -15.17
CA ALA A 94 -7.42 4.65 -13.95
C ALA A 94 -6.57 3.39 -13.71
N PHE A 95 -7.15 2.20 -13.86
CA PHE A 95 -6.41 0.93 -13.75
C PHE A 95 -5.29 0.83 -14.76
N LYS A 96 -5.55 1.18 -16.02
CA LYS A 96 -4.53 1.18 -17.07
C LYS A 96 -3.37 2.12 -16.73
N ARG A 97 -3.69 3.33 -16.26
CA ARG A 97 -2.67 4.32 -15.85
C ARG A 97 -1.82 3.79 -14.70
N VAL A 98 -2.45 3.31 -13.63
CA VAL A 98 -1.71 2.80 -12.45
C VAL A 98 -0.88 1.58 -12.80
N ALA A 99 -1.38 0.66 -13.62
CA ALA A 99 -0.60 -0.47 -14.12
C ALA A 99 0.67 -0.02 -14.87
N GLN A 100 0.59 1.05 -15.66
CA GLN A 100 1.74 1.63 -16.35
C GLN A 100 2.74 2.26 -15.36
N GLU A 101 2.27 2.99 -14.35
CA GLU A 101 3.12 3.58 -13.31
C GLU A 101 3.86 2.51 -12.48
N ILE A 102 3.17 1.41 -12.13
CA ILE A 102 3.77 0.26 -11.44
C ILE A 102 4.85 -0.38 -12.30
N LEU A 103 4.57 -0.64 -13.59
CA LEU A 103 5.55 -1.24 -14.50
C LEU A 103 6.79 -0.36 -14.67
N ALA A 104 6.60 0.95 -14.87
CA ALA A 104 7.70 1.91 -15.00
C ALA A 104 8.57 1.95 -13.74
N SER A 105 7.95 1.91 -12.55
CA SER A 105 8.66 1.91 -11.27
C SER A 105 9.50 0.64 -11.06
N GLN A 106 8.99 -0.52 -11.49
CA GLN A 106 9.73 -1.80 -11.43
C GLN A 106 10.92 -1.82 -12.38
N GLN A 107 10.76 -1.29 -13.59
CA GLN A 107 11.85 -1.17 -14.57
C GLN A 107 12.96 -0.24 -14.07
N ALA A 108 12.61 0.90 -13.47
CA ALA A 108 13.57 1.84 -12.91
C ALA A 108 14.40 1.21 -11.77
N ARG A 109 13.76 0.44 -10.87
CA ARG A 109 14.48 -0.28 -9.79
C ARG A 109 15.42 -1.35 -10.33
N SER A 110 14.96 -2.12 -11.32
CA SER A 110 15.78 -3.18 -11.93
C SER A 110 17.04 -2.62 -12.61
N GLN A 111 16.97 -1.42 -13.19
CA GLN A 111 18.13 -0.74 -13.78
C GLN A 111 19.09 -0.17 -12.74
N GLN A 112 18.58 0.31 -11.59
CA GLN A 112 19.42 0.77 -10.48
C GLN A 112 20.17 -0.38 -9.80
N GLU A 113 19.53 -1.55 -9.67
CA GLU A 113 20.17 -2.74 -9.08
C GLU A 113 21.23 -3.37 -10.00
N GLN A 114 21.09 -3.27 -11.32
CA GLN A 114 22.09 -3.74 -12.29
C GLN A 114 23.22 -2.73 -12.57
N GLY A 115 23.12 -1.50 -12.08
CA GLY A 115 24.09 -0.41 -12.28
C GLY A 115 24.99 -0.10 -11.08
N GLY A 116 24.90 -0.85 -9.98
CA GLY A 116 25.80 -0.72 -8.82
C GLY A 116 27.22 -1.20 -9.13
N PRO A 117 28.28 -0.52 -8.65
CA PRO A 117 29.54 -0.38 -9.37
C PRO A 117 30.32 -1.71 -9.50
N ALA A 118 30.78 -1.98 -10.72
CA ALA A 118 31.93 -2.85 -10.95
C ALA A 118 33.12 -2.29 -10.13
N GLU A 119 33.47 -3.00 -9.08
CA GLU A 119 34.67 -2.76 -8.28
C GLU A 119 35.88 -2.78 -9.24
N SER A 120 36.52 -1.62 -9.36
CA SER A 120 37.73 -1.41 -10.16
C SER A 120 38.83 -2.41 -9.79
N PRO A 121 39.69 -2.80 -10.77
CA PRO A 121 40.73 -3.81 -10.57
C PRO A 121 41.78 -3.36 -9.53
N PRO A 122 42.52 -4.30 -8.90
CA PRO A 122 43.56 -3.94 -7.95
C PRO A 122 44.66 -3.13 -8.65
N SER A 123 44.85 -1.87 -8.24
CA SER A 123 45.98 -1.05 -8.68
C SER A 123 47.30 -1.59 -8.09
N PRO A 124 48.34 -1.82 -8.92
CA PRO A 124 49.66 -2.23 -8.46
C PRO A 124 50.48 -0.98 -8.14
N SER A 125 50.87 -0.75 -6.88
CA SER A 125 51.94 0.19 -6.55
C SER A 125 52.44 -0.04 -5.13
N ASP A 126 53.48 -0.87 -5.02
CA ASP A 126 54.57 -0.58 -4.09
C ASP A 126 55.89 -0.83 -4.82
N ARG A 127 56.50 0.26 -5.28
CA ARG A 127 57.86 0.30 -5.79
C ARG A 127 58.58 1.43 -5.05
N ASN A 128 59.23 1.10 -3.94
CA ASN A 128 60.65 1.41 -3.70
C ASN A 128 61.06 1.14 -2.24
N ARG A 129 61.94 0.17 -2.07
CA ARG A 129 63.25 0.45 -1.49
C ARG A 129 64.32 -0.45 -2.10
#